data_AF-A0A2V6V413-F1
#
_entry.id   AF-A0A2V6V413-F1
#
_cell.length_a   1.000
_cell.length_b   1.000
_cell.length_c   1.000
_cell.angle_alpha   90.00
_cell.angle_beta   90.00
_cell.angle_gamma   90.00
#
_symmetry.space_group_name_H-M   'P 1'
#
loop_
_entity.id
_entity.type
_entity.pdbx_description
1 polymer ?
#
loop_
_entity_poly.entity_id
_entity_poly.type
_entity_poly.pdbx_seq_one_letter_code
_entity_poly.pdbx_strand_id
1 'polypeptide(L)' 'MRLAVLGSGGIGGYYGALLAKGGHDVAFIARGA' A
#
# COMPACT_ATOMS: atom_id res chain seq x y z
N MET A 1 2.66 -3.41 12.35
CA MET A 1 3.15 -4.53 11.50
C MET A 1 3.77 -3.94 10.24
N ARG A 2 4.68 -4.66 9.57
CA ARG A 2 5.31 -4.21 8.30
C ARG A 2 4.63 -4.91 7.13
N LEU A 3 4.18 -4.15 6.15
CA LEU A 3 3.34 -4.62 5.04
C LEU A 3 3.87 -4.09 3.72
N ALA A 4 3.92 -4.96 2.71
CA ALA A 4 4.24 -4.58 1.33
C ALA A 4 2.99 -4.70 0.46
N VAL A 5 2.63 -3.63 -0.24
CA VAL A 5 1.54 -3.60 -1.22
C VAL A 5 2.14 -3.68 -2.62
N LEU A 6 2.05 -4.86 -3.24
CA LEU A 6 2.41 -5.02 -4.65
C LEU A 6 1.25 -4.54 -5.53
N GLY A 7 1.49 -3.45 -6.25
CA GLY A 7 0.53 -2.77 -7.12
C GLY A 7 -0.18 -1.60 -6.43
N SER A 8 0.36 -0.39 -6.56
CA SER A 8 -0.23 0.85 -6.00
C SER A 8 -1.27 1.52 -6.92
N GLY A 9 -2.03 0.72 -7.67
CA GLY A 9 -3.16 1.20 -8.48
C GLY A 9 -4.39 1.52 -7.61
N GLY A 10 -5.58 1.64 -8.21
CA GLY A 10 -6.80 2.06 -7.49
C GLY A 10 -7.07 1.28 -6.19
N ILE A 11 -7.02 -0.06 -6.25
CA ILE A 11 -7.29 -0.92 -5.08
C ILE A 11 -6.12 -0.90 -4.09
N GLY A 12 -4.90 -1.22 -4.55
CA GLY A 12 -3.75 -1.31 -3.66
C GLY A 12 -3.41 0.02 -2.99
N GLY A 13 -3.57 1.14 -3.70
CA GLY A 13 -3.43 2.48 -3.13
C GLY A 13 -4.47 2.77 -2.04
N TYR A 14 -5.76 2.49 -2.30
CA TYR A 14 -6.82 2.75 -1.33
C TYR A 14 -6.67 1.94 -0.05
N TYR A 15 -6.55 0.62 -0.16
CA TYR A 15 -6.42 -0.25 1.02
C TYR A 15 -5.06 -0.07 1.71
N GLY A 16 -3.98 0.10 0.95
CA GLY A 16 -2.67 0.40 1.54
C GLY A 16 -2.67 1.71 2.32
N ALA A 17 -3.37 2.74 1.86
CA ALA A 17 -3.51 4.00 2.59
C ALA A 17 -4.34 3.85 3.88
N LEU A 18 -5.41 3.04 3.85
CA LEU A 18 -6.17 2.70 5.06
C LEU A 18 -5.31 1.95 6.07
N LEU A 19 -4.49 1.00 5.62
CA LEU A 19 -3.55 0.26 6.47
C LEU A 19 -2.48 1.19 7.08
N ALA A 20 -1.95 2.12 6.29
CA ALA A 20 -1.01 3.14 6.77
C ALA A 20 -1.66 4.06 7.83
N LYS A 21 -2.91 4.49 7.59
CA LYS A 21 -3.70 5.27 8.56
C LYS A 21 -3.97 4.50 9.85
N GLY A 22 -4.07 3.18 9.79
CA GLY A 22 -4.16 2.27 10.95
C GLY A 22 -2.86 2.13 11.76
N GLY A 23 -1.79 2.85 11.40
CA GLY A 23 -0.51 2.81 12.11
C GLY A 23 0.38 1.64 11.70
N HIS A 24 0.14 1.03 10.54
CA HIS A 24 1.04 0.03 9.99
C HIS A 24 2.14 0.68 9.14
N ASP A 25 3.33 0.07 9.17
CA ASP A 25 4.46 0.44 8.31
C ASP A 25 4.22 -0.18 6.93
N VAL A 26 3.73 0.61 5.97
CA VAL A 26 3.30 0.16 4.64
C VAL A 26 4.26 0.67 3.57
N ALA A 27 4.83 -0.24 2.81
CA ALA A 27 5.62 0.06 1.61
C ALA A 27 4.81 -0.27 0.35
N PHE A 28 4.72 0.68 -0.58
CA PHE A 28 4.06 0.49 -1.87
C PHE A 28 5.07 0.12 -2.95
N ILE A 29 4.76 -0.91 -3.72
CA ILE A 29 5.58 -1.36 -4.86
C ILE A 29 4.75 -1.21 -6.12
N ALA A 30 5.01 -0.16 -6.90
CA ALA A 30 4.36 0.07 -8.18
C ALA A 30 5.09 -0.67 -9.30
N ARG A 31 4.36 -1.18 -10.29
CA ARG A 31 4.92 -1.43 -11.62
C ARG A 31 4.87 -0.10 -12.39
N GLY A 32 5.94 0.27 -13.08
CA GLY A 32 5.88 1.32 -14.09
C GLY A 32 4.80 1.01 -15.15
N ALA A 33 4.40 2.03 -15.90
CA ALA A 33 3.46 1.87 -17.02
C ALA A 33 4.02 0.86 -18.04
#